data_AF-A0A7C5N8H3-F1
#
_entry.id   AF-A0A7C5N8H3-F1
#
_cell.length_a   1.000
_cell.length_b   1.000
_cell.length_c   1.000
_cell.angle_alpha   90.00
_cell.angle_beta   90.00
_cell.angle_gamma   90.00
#
_symmetry.space_group_name_H-M   'P 1'
#
loop_
_entity.id
_entity.type
_entity.pdbx_description
1 polymer ?
#
loop_
_entity_poly.entity_id
_entity_poly.type
_entity_poly.pdbx_seq_one_letter_code
_entity_poly.pdbx_strand_id
1 'polypeptide(L)'
;VAFGVVKNPEDAMDVVQDGFVKVHRHIGKFQGSSSFYTWLYRIIMNLSIDHVRRRKNASGVEYDDRVGREADEVAGDGALLPRIMNSNPSKTVIRRELLEKIQEALDELPEYHRAVIMLREVEGLSYEEMSQVLEVPKGTIMSRLFHARKKMQATLSQYMNGDLEIED
;
A
#
# COMPACT_ATOMS: atom_id res chain seq x y z
N VAL A 1 -1.57 -6.13 -1.32
CA VAL A 1 -2.10 -5.32 -0.17
C VAL A 1 -1.18 -5.17 1.03
N ALA A 2 -0.87 -6.20 1.84
CA ALA A 2 -0.20 -6.03 3.14
C ALA A 2 1.12 -5.26 3.06
N PHE A 3 2.02 -5.65 2.16
CA PHE A 3 3.27 -4.94 1.90
C PHE A 3 3.05 -3.46 1.55
N GLY A 4 2.05 -3.17 0.72
CA GLY A 4 1.65 -1.81 0.36
C GLY A 4 1.06 -1.00 1.51
N VAL A 5 0.81 -1.58 2.68
CA VAL A 5 0.36 -0.84 3.89
C VAL A 5 1.49 -0.78 4.92
N VAL A 6 2.18 -1.89 5.17
CA VAL A 6 3.15 -2.03 6.28
C VAL A 6 4.58 -1.58 5.89
N LYS A 7 4.89 -1.52 4.59
CA LYS A 7 6.16 -0.99 4.04
C LYS A 7 7.44 -1.75 4.45
N ASN A 8 7.30 -2.95 5.00
CA ASN A 8 8.40 -3.83 5.35
C ASN A 8 8.06 -5.26 4.88
N PRO A 9 8.96 -5.96 4.17
CA PRO A 9 8.68 -7.30 3.65
C PRO A 9 8.40 -8.34 4.75
N GLU A 10 9.19 -8.35 5.81
CA GLU A 10 9.04 -9.28 6.94
C GLU A 10 7.74 -9.03 7.68
N ASP A 11 7.46 -7.77 8.04
CA ASP A 11 6.20 -7.42 8.72
C ASP A 11 4.98 -7.73 7.83
N ALA A 12 5.12 -7.61 6.51
CA ALA A 12 4.07 -7.99 5.57
C ALA A 12 3.85 -9.51 5.53
N MET A 13 4.92 -10.31 5.59
CA MET A 13 4.81 -11.76 5.71
C MET A 13 4.14 -12.16 7.03
N ASP A 14 4.53 -11.53 8.14
CA ASP A 14 3.91 -11.75 9.45
C ASP A 14 2.42 -11.43 9.44
N VAL A 15 2.05 -10.27 8.90
CA VAL A 15 0.64 -9.86 8.76
C VAL A 15 -0.15 -10.84 7.90
N VAL A 16 0.43 -11.34 6.81
CA VAL A 16 -0.22 -12.32 5.93
C VAL A 16 -0.37 -13.67 6.65
N GLN A 17 0.65 -14.12 7.37
CA GLN A 17 0.61 -15.35 8.15
C GLN A 17 -0.48 -15.29 9.22
N ASP A 18 -0.48 -14.24 10.05
CA ASP A 18 -1.52 -13.96 11.03
C ASP A 18 -2.91 -13.89 10.40
N GLY A 19 -2.97 -13.30 9.20
CA GLY A 19 -4.17 -13.22 8.38
C GLY A 19 -4.74 -14.58 8.02
N PHE A 20 -3.93 -15.46 7.44
CA PHE A 20 -4.37 -16.81 7.06
C PHE A 20 -4.73 -17.67 8.27
N VAL A 21 -4.03 -17.52 9.40
CA VAL A 21 -4.41 -18.18 10.66
C VAL A 21 -5.78 -17.70 11.13
N LYS A 22 -6.04 -16.39 11.11
CA LYS A 22 -7.36 -15.84 11.47
C LYS A 22 -8.46 -16.31 10.51
N VAL A 23 -8.18 -16.34 9.21
CA VAL A 23 -9.11 -16.84 8.18
C VAL A 23 -9.47 -18.29 8.48
N HIS A 24 -8.49 -19.18 8.63
CA HIS A 24 -8.73 -20.59 8.91
C HIS A 24 -9.57 -20.80 10.17
N ARG A 25 -9.33 -20.02 11.24
CA ARG A 25 -10.11 -20.08 12.49
C ARG A 25 -11.56 -19.57 12.34
N HIS A 26 -11.81 -18.63 11.44
CA HIS A 26 -13.09 -17.93 11.33
C HIS A 26 -13.86 -18.24 10.05
N ILE A 27 -13.33 -19.08 9.16
CA ILE A 27 -13.95 -19.41 7.87
C ILE A 27 -15.34 -20.04 8.04
N GLY A 28 -15.55 -20.82 9.10
CA GLY A 28 -16.87 -21.37 9.45
C GLY A 28 -17.91 -20.32 9.87
N LYS A 29 -17.48 -19.08 10.15
CA LYS A 29 -18.37 -17.94 10.46
C LYS A 29 -18.59 -17.02 9.25
N PHE A 30 -18.02 -17.34 8.09
CA PHE A 30 -18.24 -16.57 6.88
C PHE A 30 -19.67 -16.78 6.40
N GLN A 31 -20.48 -15.72 6.46
CA GLN A 31 -21.92 -15.77 6.16
C GLN A 31 -22.27 -15.55 4.68
N GLY A 32 -21.28 -15.36 3.80
CA GLY A 32 -21.51 -15.17 2.36
C GLY A 32 -22.17 -13.84 1.97
N SER A 33 -22.22 -12.86 2.87
CA SER A 33 -22.78 -11.52 2.60
C SER A 33 -21.91 -10.65 1.68
N SER A 34 -20.67 -11.07 1.43
CA SER A 34 -19.74 -10.50 0.45
C SER A 34 -18.97 -11.63 -0.22
N SER A 35 -18.15 -11.34 -1.23
CA SER A 35 -17.26 -12.35 -1.79
C SER A 35 -16.23 -12.80 -0.73
N PHE A 36 -15.78 -14.05 -0.79
CA PHE A 36 -14.72 -14.55 0.10
C PHE A 36 -13.46 -13.68 0.03
N TYR A 37 -13.13 -13.20 -1.17
CA TYR A 37 -12.00 -12.32 -1.41
C TYR A 37 -12.16 -10.97 -0.70
N THR A 38 -13.34 -10.35 -0.78
CA THR A 38 -13.68 -9.13 -0.02
C THR A 38 -13.51 -9.33 1.49
N TRP A 39 -13.97 -10.46 2.01
CA TRP A 39 -13.84 -10.80 3.43
C TRP A 39 -12.38 -11.06 3.85
N LEU A 40 -11.59 -11.75 3.03
CA LEU A 40 -10.15 -11.94 3.24
C LEU A 40 -9.41 -10.62 3.25
N TYR A 41 -9.71 -9.74 2.29
CA TYR A 41 -9.10 -8.42 2.17
C TYR A 41 -9.34 -7.57 3.41
N ARG A 42 -10.55 -7.64 3.98
CA ARG A 42 -10.86 -6.99 5.26
C ARG A 42 -9.94 -7.44 6.38
N ILE A 43 -9.74 -8.74 6.53
CA ILE A 43 -8.89 -9.30 7.58
C ILE A 43 -7.44 -8.81 7.42
N ILE A 44 -6.89 -8.91 6.22
CA ILE A 44 -5.51 -8.50 5.92
C ILE A 44 -5.32 -7.00 6.09
N MET A 45 -6.27 -6.18 5.62
CA MET A 45 -6.19 -4.73 5.71
C MET A 45 -6.24 -4.25 7.17
N ASN A 46 -7.16 -4.78 7.97
CA ASN A 46 -7.27 -4.42 9.39
C ASN A 46 -6.00 -4.83 10.14
N LEU A 47 -5.48 -6.03 9.91
CA LEU A 47 -4.21 -6.47 10.49
C LEU A 47 -3.04 -5.55 10.09
N SER A 48 -2.99 -5.12 8.83
CA SER A 48 -1.93 -4.24 8.34
C SER A 48 -1.99 -2.87 9.01
N ILE A 49 -3.18 -2.25 9.09
CA ILE A 49 -3.39 -0.96 9.77
C ILE A 49 -3.06 -1.07 11.26
N ASP A 50 -3.55 -2.12 11.93
CA ASP A 50 -3.27 -2.36 13.34
C ASP A 50 -1.78 -2.58 13.61
N HIS A 51 -1.06 -3.23 12.69
CA HIS A 51 0.39 -3.40 12.79
C HIS A 51 1.11 -2.05 12.74
N VAL A 52 0.80 -1.21 11.74
CA VAL A 52 1.44 0.12 11.60
C VAL A 52 1.13 1.02 12.79
N ARG A 53 -0.13 1.05 13.26
CA ARG A 53 -0.52 1.82 14.46
C ARG A 53 0.21 1.36 15.72
N ARG A 54 0.32 0.04 15.94
CA ARG A 54 1.04 -0.50 17.10
C ARG A 54 2.51 -0.14 17.05
N ARG A 55 3.16 -0.26 15.89
CA ARG A 55 4.57 0.13 15.71
C ARG A 55 4.79 1.61 16.01
N LYS A 56 3.90 2.48 15.51
CA LYS A 56 3.95 3.93 15.79
C LYS A 56 3.75 4.29 17.27
N ASN A 57 2.95 3.51 17.99
CA ASN A 57 2.73 3.70 19.43
C ASN A 57 3.87 3.09 20.26
N ALA A 58 4.47 1.99 19.81
CA ALA A 58 5.60 1.33 20.48
C ALA A 58 6.88 2.17 20.42
N SER A 59 7.10 2.92 19.32
CA SER A 59 8.20 3.88 19.22
C SER A 59 8.04 5.15 20.08
N GLY A 60 6.96 5.27 20.86
CA GLY A 60 6.83 6.23 21.96
C GLY A 60 7.50 5.78 23.27
N VAL A 61 8.00 4.55 23.34
CA VAL A 61 8.91 4.07 24.38
C VAL A 61 10.27 3.93 23.70
N GLU A 62 11.19 4.82 24.06
CA GLU A 62 12.55 4.87 23.55
C GLU A 62 13.22 3.50 23.73
N TYR A 63 13.41 2.78 22.62
CA TYR A 63 14.46 1.78 22.50
C TYR A 63 15.30 2.21 21.32
N ASP A 64 16.32 3.01 21.65
CA ASP A 64 17.46 3.28 20.79
C ASP A 64 18.17 1.95 20.56
N ASP A 65 17.91 1.33 19.41
CA ASP A 65 18.78 0.28 18.89
C ASP A 65 19.31 0.76 17.54
N ARG A 66 20.31 1.64 17.62
CA ARG A 66 21.25 1.91 16.54
C ARG A 66 22.04 0.63 16.25
N VAL A 67 21.43 -0.29 15.51
CA VAL A 67 22.17 -1.30 14.77
C VAL A 67 22.18 -0.86 13.33
N GLY A 68 23.30 -0.24 12.95
CA GLY A 68 23.68 -0.10 11.56
C GLY A 68 23.68 -1.48 10.91
N ARG A 69 22.76 -1.69 9.97
CA ARG A 69 22.92 -2.71 8.95
C ARG A 69 23.17 -1.96 7.66
N GLU A 70 24.39 -2.15 7.19
CA GLU A 70 24.88 -1.74 5.89
C GLU A 70 23.84 -2.10 4.83
N ALA A 71 23.60 -1.13 3.94
CA ALA A 71 22.75 -1.28 2.78
C ALA A 71 23.37 -2.33 1.85
N ASP A 72 22.96 -3.58 2.00
CA ASP A 72 23.20 -4.60 0.99
C ASP A 72 22.04 -4.52 -0.02
N GLU A 73 22.37 -4.06 -1.21
CA GLU A 73 21.49 -3.95 -2.37
C GLU A 73 21.00 -5.33 -2.78
N VAL A 74 19.93 -5.81 -2.16
CA VAL A 74 19.12 -6.87 -2.75
C VAL A 74 18.09 -6.18 -3.64
N ALA A 75 18.41 -6.13 -4.93
CA ALA A 75 17.47 -5.83 -6.01
C ALA A 75 16.37 -6.90 -6.08
N GLY A 76 15.51 -6.93 -5.06
CA GLY A 76 14.31 -7.73 -4.97
C GLY A 76 13.12 -6.87 -5.35
N ASP A 77 12.39 -7.33 -6.35
CA ASP A 77 11.19 -6.79 -6.98
C ASP A 77 10.07 -6.30 -6.03
N GLY A 78 10.32 -5.22 -5.27
CA GLY A 78 9.39 -4.61 -4.31
C GLY A 78 8.60 -3.43 -4.87
N ALA A 79 8.65 -3.18 -6.18
CA ALA A 79 7.88 -2.11 -6.79
C ALA A 79 6.39 -2.49 -6.83
N LEU A 80 5.53 -1.65 -6.26
CA LEU A 80 4.07 -1.83 -6.16
C LEU A 80 3.32 -1.82 -7.51
N LEU A 81 4.01 -1.92 -8.65
CA LEU A 81 3.42 -1.76 -9.98
C LEU A 81 3.72 -2.94 -10.91
N PRO A 82 2.75 -3.41 -11.72
CA PRO A 82 2.95 -4.50 -12.67
C PRO A 82 4.17 -4.24 -13.56
N ARG A 83 5.09 -5.21 -13.60
CA ARG A 83 6.20 -5.25 -14.56
C ARG A 83 5.63 -5.41 -15.98
N ILE A 84 5.36 -4.30 -16.64
CA ILE A 84 5.20 -4.28 -18.10
C ILE A 84 6.62 -4.32 -18.65
N MET A 85 7.15 -5.53 -18.83
CA MET A 85 8.43 -5.75 -19.52
C MET A 85 8.21 -5.53 -21.01
N ASN A 86 8.70 -4.40 -21.53
CA ASN A 86 9.11 -4.23 -22.93
C ASN A 86 10.07 -3.02 -23.04
N SER A 87 11.37 -3.34 -23.02
CA SER A 87 12.49 -2.79 -23.80
C SER A 87 12.59 -1.27 -24.06
N ASN A 88 13.46 -0.58 -23.30
CA ASN A 88 14.47 0.43 -23.73
C ASN A 88 15.27 0.89 -22.46
N PRO A 89 16.62 0.83 -22.40
CA PRO A 89 17.39 1.12 -21.18
C PRO A 89 17.14 2.51 -20.59
N SER A 90 17.04 3.56 -21.42
CA SER A 90 16.74 4.93 -20.98
C SER A 90 15.30 5.07 -20.47
N LYS A 91 14.32 4.37 -21.08
CA LYS A 91 12.95 4.29 -20.55
C LYS A 91 12.86 3.51 -19.23
N THR A 92 13.83 2.63 -18.96
CA THR A 92 13.86 1.83 -17.73
C THR A 92 14.30 2.67 -16.53
N VAL A 93 15.27 3.58 -16.73
CA VAL A 93 15.73 4.51 -15.68
C VAL A 93 14.63 5.52 -15.33
N ILE A 94 14.06 6.20 -16.33
CA ILE A 94 12.96 7.16 -16.13
C ILE A 94 11.75 6.49 -15.45
N ARG A 95 11.43 5.24 -15.85
CA ARG A 95 10.37 4.48 -15.20
C ARG A 95 10.72 4.17 -13.74
N ARG A 96 11.97 3.83 -13.42
CA ARG A 96 12.40 3.59 -12.03
C ARG A 96 12.26 4.85 -11.18
N GLU A 97 12.72 6.00 -11.67
CA GLU A 97 12.57 7.28 -10.96
C GLU A 97 11.10 7.62 -10.72
N LEU A 98 10.23 7.46 -11.72
CA LEU A 98 8.79 7.68 -11.55
C LEU A 98 8.18 6.71 -10.53
N LEU A 99 8.60 5.44 -10.54
CA LEU A 99 8.15 4.44 -9.56
C LEU A 99 8.58 4.81 -8.14
N GLU A 100 9.81 5.27 -7.96
CA GLU A 100 10.33 5.74 -6.67
C GLU A 100 9.51 6.94 -6.17
N LYS A 101 9.17 7.89 -7.05
CA LYS A 101 8.36 9.05 -6.67
C LYS A 101 6.91 8.71 -6.35
N ILE A 102 6.31 7.76 -7.09
CA ILE A 102 5.00 7.22 -6.74
C ILE A 102 5.05 6.55 -5.37
N GLN A 103 6.11 5.81 -5.09
CA GLN A 103 6.32 5.14 -3.81
C GLN A 103 6.45 6.16 -2.66
N GLU A 104 7.28 7.19 -2.83
CA GLU A 104 7.41 8.31 -1.88
C GLU A 104 6.05 9.00 -1.62
N ALA A 105 5.32 9.33 -2.69
CA ALA A 105 4.00 9.96 -2.59
C ALA A 105 2.99 9.07 -1.84
N LEU A 106 3.02 7.76 -2.08
CA LEU A 106 2.22 6.79 -1.32
C LEU A 106 2.68 6.72 0.14
N ASP A 107 3.98 6.86 0.41
CA ASP A 107 4.55 6.76 1.75
C ASP A 107 4.17 7.94 2.65
N GLU A 108 3.97 9.12 2.07
CA GLU A 108 3.48 10.31 2.78
C GLU A 108 1.98 10.27 3.10
N LEU A 109 1.22 9.36 2.50
CA LEU A 109 -0.21 9.26 2.76
C LEU A 109 -0.46 8.71 4.18
N PRO A 110 -1.45 9.27 4.91
CA PRO A 110 -2.02 8.60 6.07
C PRO A 110 -2.49 7.19 5.71
N GLU A 111 -2.39 6.24 6.66
CA GLU A 111 -2.68 4.82 6.46
C GLU A 111 -4.03 4.57 5.78
N TYR A 112 -5.09 5.25 6.22
CA TYR A 112 -6.43 5.11 5.63
C TYR A 112 -6.54 5.70 4.21
N HIS A 113 -5.74 6.72 3.88
CA HIS A 113 -5.67 7.27 2.52
C HIS A 113 -4.90 6.33 1.58
N ARG A 114 -3.79 5.76 2.07
CA ARG A 114 -3.03 4.74 1.33
C ARG A 114 -3.87 3.49 1.08
N ALA A 115 -4.58 3.01 2.11
CA ALA A 115 -5.44 1.84 2.02
C ALA A 115 -6.52 2.01 0.92
N VAL A 116 -7.21 3.15 0.86
CA VAL A 116 -8.23 3.36 -0.19
C VAL A 116 -7.63 3.46 -1.58
N ILE A 117 -6.43 4.04 -1.74
CA ILE A 117 -5.72 4.08 -3.03
C ILE A 117 -5.33 2.67 -3.47
N MET A 118 -4.73 1.87 -2.59
CA MET A 118 -4.35 0.49 -2.92
C MET A 118 -5.56 -0.34 -3.33
N LEU A 119 -6.63 -0.31 -2.53
CA LEU A 119 -7.85 -1.06 -2.84
C LEU A 119 -8.51 -0.62 -4.15
N ARG A 120 -8.42 0.66 -4.51
CA ARG A 120 -9.07 1.18 -5.72
C ARG A 120 -8.21 1.02 -6.98
N GLU A 121 -6.96 1.47 -6.94
CA GLU A 121 -6.12 1.63 -8.13
C GLU A 121 -5.26 0.39 -8.42
N VAL A 122 -4.92 -0.40 -7.39
CA VAL A 122 -4.15 -1.63 -7.55
C VAL A 122 -5.06 -2.85 -7.62
N GLU A 123 -6.02 -2.93 -6.70
CA GLU A 123 -6.89 -4.11 -6.55
C GLU A 123 -8.22 -3.98 -7.31
N GLY A 124 -8.56 -2.77 -7.79
CA GLY A 124 -9.72 -2.55 -8.67
C GLY A 124 -11.10 -2.61 -7.98
N LEU A 125 -11.18 -2.53 -6.65
CA LEU A 125 -12.44 -2.68 -5.92
C LEU A 125 -13.42 -1.52 -6.16
N SER A 126 -14.72 -1.87 -6.16
CA SER A 126 -15.80 -0.89 -6.17
C SER A 126 -15.93 -0.17 -4.82
N TYR A 127 -16.60 0.98 -4.79
CA TYR A 127 -16.83 1.71 -3.54
C TYR A 127 -17.70 0.94 -2.54
N GLU A 128 -18.58 0.05 -3.02
CA GLU A 128 -19.35 -0.86 -2.17
C GLU A 128 -18.43 -1.88 -1.49
N GLU A 129 -17.60 -2.58 -2.26
CA GLU A 129 -16.67 -3.56 -1.71
C GLU A 129 -15.68 -2.92 -0.75
N MET A 130 -15.16 -1.74 -1.07
CA MET A 130 -14.28 -0.98 -0.16
C MET A 130 -14.99 -0.59 1.14
N SER A 131 -16.27 -0.22 1.07
CA SER A 131 -17.09 0.10 2.26
C SER A 131 -17.22 -1.13 3.17
N GLN A 132 -17.39 -2.31 2.58
CA GLN A 132 -17.45 -3.59 3.30
C GLN A 132 -16.08 -3.99 3.88
N VAL A 133 -15.00 -3.78 3.13
CA VAL A 133 -13.61 -4.09 3.54
C VAL A 133 -13.17 -3.22 4.70
N LEU A 134 -13.41 -1.91 4.62
CA LEU A 134 -12.91 -0.94 5.61
C LEU A 134 -13.93 -0.60 6.71
N GLU A 135 -15.13 -1.18 6.66
CA GLU A 135 -16.24 -0.94 7.60
C GLU A 135 -16.55 0.54 7.82
N VAL A 136 -16.50 1.33 6.73
CA VAL A 136 -16.85 2.76 6.74
C VAL A 136 -17.82 3.08 5.60
N PRO A 137 -18.67 4.13 5.73
CA PRO A 137 -19.61 4.50 4.69
C PRO A 137 -18.94 4.85 3.36
N LYS A 138 -19.60 4.59 2.23
CA LYS A 138 -19.13 4.98 0.89
C LYS A 138 -18.70 6.46 0.78
N GLY A 139 -19.43 7.37 1.44
CA GLY A 139 -19.07 8.79 1.47
C GLY A 139 -17.68 9.04 2.10
N THR A 140 -17.32 8.25 3.12
CA THR A 140 -15.97 8.29 3.72
C THR A 140 -14.92 7.76 2.76
N ILE A 141 -15.22 6.69 2.01
CA ILE A 141 -14.33 6.17 0.96
C ILE A 141 -14.06 7.25 -0.10
N MET A 142 -15.13 7.89 -0.60
CA MET A 142 -15.02 8.95 -1.62
C MET A 142 -14.19 10.14 -1.13
N SER A 143 -14.45 10.62 0.10
CA SER A 143 -13.67 11.72 0.69
C SER A 143 -12.20 11.33 0.88
N ARG A 144 -11.92 10.13 1.41
CA ARG A 144 -10.56 9.62 1.57
C ARG A 144 -9.81 9.50 0.24
N LEU A 145 -10.47 8.97 -0.80
CA LEU A 145 -9.90 8.88 -2.14
C LEU A 145 -9.61 10.25 -2.73
N PHE A 146 -10.53 11.20 -2.57
CA PHE A 146 -10.34 12.57 -3.02
C PHE A 146 -9.11 13.21 -2.37
N HIS A 147 -8.99 13.15 -1.04
CA HIS A 147 -7.85 13.71 -0.32
C HIS A 147 -6.54 12.97 -0.62
N ALA A 148 -6.57 11.65 -0.76
CA ALA A 148 -5.41 10.84 -1.13
C ALA A 148 -4.90 11.23 -2.52
N ARG A 149 -5.77 11.29 -3.53
CA ARG A 149 -5.41 11.71 -4.89
C ARG A 149 -4.87 13.13 -4.94
N LYS A 150 -5.50 14.07 -4.22
CA LYS A 150 -5.02 15.46 -4.14
C LYS A 150 -3.62 15.54 -3.53
N LYS A 151 -3.34 14.76 -2.49
CA LYS A 151 -2.02 14.71 -1.86
C LYS A 151 -0.98 14.09 -2.79
N MET A 152 -1.30 12.96 -3.43
CA MET A 152 -0.41 12.35 -4.43
C MET A 152 -0.14 13.29 -5.61
N GLN A 153 -1.16 13.98 -6.12
CA GLN A 153 -0.99 14.96 -7.19
C GLN A 153 -0.06 16.10 -6.77
N ALA A 154 -0.16 16.60 -5.54
CA ALA A 154 0.75 17.63 -5.04
C ALA A 154 2.21 17.14 -5.02
N THR A 155 2.46 15.94 -4.46
CA THR A 155 3.81 15.35 -4.41
C THR A 155 4.37 15.03 -5.80
N LEU A 156 3.51 14.60 -6.74
CA LEU A 156 3.91 14.21 -8.10
C LEU A 156 3.86 15.36 -9.13
N SER A 157 3.34 16.54 -8.76
CA SER A 157 3.10 17.65 -9.70
C SER A 157 4.35 18.10 -10.45
N GLN A 158 5.53 18.05 -9.82
CA GLN A 158 6.81 18.41 -10.42
C GLN A 158 7.23 17.44 -11.54
N TYR A 159 6.80 16.18 -11.46
CA TYR A 159 7.05 15.14 -12.47
C TYR A 159 5.95 15.08 -13.53
N MET A 160 4.83 15.74 -13.30
CA MET A 160 3.74 15.89 -14.27
C MET A 160 3.82 17.19 -15.07
N ASN A 161 4.46 18.23 -14.53
CA ASN A 161 4.64 19.54 -15.16
C ASN A 161 6.06 19.77 -15.70
N GLY A 162 7.02 18.90 -15.38
CA GLY A 162 8.33 18.87 -16.00
C GLY A 162 8.25 18.07 -17.29
N ASP A 163 8.49 18.75 -18.41
CA ASP A 163 8.74 18.15 -19.70
C ASP A 163 9.66 16.92 -19.54
N LEU A 164 9.24 15.80 -20.12
CA LEU A 164 10.20 14.82 -20.62
C LEU A 164 10.94 15.52 -21.76
N GLU A 165 11.85 16.45 -21.44
CA GLU A 165 12.86 16.91 -22.39
C GLU A 165 13.71 15.69 -22.72
N ILE A 166 13.32 15.06 -23.83
CA ILE A 166 14.17 14.18 -24.60
C ILE A 166 15.23 15.12 -25.18
N GLU A 167 16.35 15.26 -24.49
CA GLU A 167 17.58 15.66 -25.17
C GLU A 167 17.96 14.49 -26.10
N ASP A 168 17.82 14.75 -27.41
CA ASP A 168 18.23 13.88 -28.52
C ASP A 168 19.75 13.68 -28.58
#